data_AF-A0A238ZXD9-F1
#
_entry.id   AF-A0A238ZXD9-F1
#
_cell.length_a   1.000
_cell.length_b   1.000
_cell.length_c   1.000
_cell.angle_alpha   90.00
_cell.angle_beta   90.00
_cell.angle_gamma   90.00
#
_symmetry.space_group_name_H-M   'P 1'
#
loop_
_entity.id
_entity.type
_entity.pdbx_description
1 polymer ?
#
loop_
_entity_poly.entity_id
_entity_poly.type
_entity_poly.pdbx_seq_one_letter_code
_entity_poly.pdbx_strand_id
1 'polypeptide(L)'
;MDARRAHKNLSAQLNKSDAADAEGLAQLARTGWFTSVHIRSEEADRLRALVGARERLIRLRKDLEGHIRGVLKTFGIRMTGVGQGQ
;
A
#
# COMPACT_ATOMS: atom_id res chain seq x y z
N MET A 1 -1.51 -18.65 2.24
CA MET A 1 -2.93 -19.02 2.12
C MET A 1 -3.58 -18.14 1.07
N ASP A 2 -4.04 -18.69 -0.05
CA ASP A 2 -4.83 -17.91 -1.01
C ASP A 2 -6.21 -17.63 -0.40
N ALA A 3 -6.55 -16.35 -0.23
CA ALA A 3 -7.80 -15.91 0.38
C ALA A 3 -9.03 -16.51 -0.33
N ARG A 4 -8.98 -16.71 -1.66
CA ARG A 4 -10.10 -17.32 -2.41
C ARG A 4 -10.27 -18.79 -2.09
N ARG A 5 -9.17 -19.53 -1.92
CA ARG A 5 -9.21 -20.96 -1.56
C ARG A 5 -9.62 -21.16 -0.11
N ALA A 6 -9.09 -20.35 0.80
CA ALA A 6 -9.50 -20.34 2.19
C ALA A 6 -11.00 -20.03 2.30
N HIS A 7 -11.48 -18.99 1.61
CA HIS A 7 -12.89 -18.64 1.60
C HIS A 7 -13.77 -19.78 1.08
N LYS A 8 -13.40 -20.45 -0.02
CA LYS A 8 -14.14 -21.61 -0.54
C LYS A 8 -14.20 -22.79 0.43
N ASN A 9 -13.13 -23.01 1.20
CA ASN A 9 -13.09 -24.08 2.20
C ASN A 9 -13.91 -23.72 3.46
N LEU A 10 -13.92 -22.44 3.84
CA LEU A 10 -14.61 -21.95 5.03
C LEU A 10 -16.08 -21.57 4.77
N SER A 11 -16.48 -21.37 3.51
CA SER A 11 -17.85 -20.99 3.13
C SER A 11 -18.91 -22.06 3.42
N ALA A 12 -18.50 -23.28 3.75
CA ALA A 12 -19.39 -24.35 4.17
C ALA A 12 -19.79 -24.26 5.66
N GLN A 13 -19.20 -23.35 6.45
CA GLN A 13 -19.59 -23.14 7.84
C GLN A 13 -20.96 -22.47 7.94
N LEU A 14 -21.87 -23.10 8.67
CA LEU A 14 -23.26 -22.64 8.87
C LEU A 14 -23.35 -21.35 9.68
N ASN A 15 -22.44 -21.15 10.64
CA ASN A 15 -22.41 -20.00 11.53
C ASN A 15 -21.07 -19.29 11.41
N LYS A 16 -21.10 -17.99 11.11
CA LYS A 16 -19.90 -17.16 10.98
C LYS A 16 -19.52 -16.56 12.33
N SER A 17 -18.31 -16.84 12.79
CA SER A 17 -17.70 -16.15 13.93
C SER A 17 -16.19 -16.03 13.71
N ASP A 18 -15.59 -14.94 14.18
CA ASP A 18 -14.14 -14.70 14.01
C ASP A 18 -13.30 -15.83 14.65
N ALA A 19 -13.80 -16.43 15.73
CA ALA A 19 -13.16 -17.57 16.39
C ALA A 19 -13.16 -18.83 15.48
N ALA A 20 -14.30 -19.15 14.85
CA ALA A 20 -14.42 -20.30 13.94
C ALA A 20 -13.64 -20.09 12.63
N ASP A 21 -13.57 -18.84 12.14
CA ASP A 21 -12.75 -18.47 10.98
C ASP A 21 -11.25 -18.63 11.29
N ALA A 22 -10.80 -18.17 12.46
CA ALA A 22 -9.41 -18.33 12.91
C ALA A 22 -9.03 -19.81 13.10
N GLU A 23 -9.91 -20.61 13.69
CA GLU A 23 -9.69 -22.05 13.86
C GLU A 23 -9.63 -22.78 12.52
N GLY A 24 -10.55 -22.47 11.60
CA GLY A 24 -10.58 -23.06 10.26
C GLY A 24 -9.34 -22.70 9.45
N LEU A 25 -8.87 -21.45 9.51
CA LEU A 25 -7.61 -21.03 8.89
C LEU A 25 -6.40 -21.77 9.50
N ALA A 26 -6.39 -21.94 10.82
CA ALA A 26 -5.32 -22.68 11.51
C ALA A 26 -5.32 -24.16 11.09
N GLN A 27 -6.48 -24.77 10.91
CA GLN A 27 -6.59 -26.15 10.45
C GLN A 27 -6.12 -26.30 9.00
N LEU A 28 -6.51 -25.38 8.11
CA LEU A 28 -5.98 -25.33 6.74
C LEU A 28 -4.46 -25.18 6.74
N ALA A 29 -3.88 -24.39 7.66
CA ALA A 29 -2.43 -24.23 7.76
C ALA A 29 -1.74 -25.51 8.24
N ARG A 30 -2.29 -26.19 9.25
CA ARG A 30 -1.77 -27.46 9.79
C ARG A 30 -1.77 -28.58 8.75
N THR A 31 -2.76 -28.63 7.85
CA THR A 31 -2.85 -29.68 6.82
C THR A 31 -2.02 -29.36 5.57
N GLY A 32 -1.27 -28.26 5.55
CA GLY A 32 -0.48 -27.87 4.38
C GLY A 32 -1.34 -27.36 3.22
N TRP A 33 -2.61 -27.02 3.45
CA TRP A 33 -3.53 -26.49 2.45
C TRP A 33 -3.26 -25.00 2.11
N PHE A 34 -1.98 -24.64 1.99
CA PHE A 34 -1.52 -23.33 1.55
C PHE A 34 -0.52 -23.47 0.41
N THR A 35 -0.55 -22.51 -0.51
CA THR A 35 0.54 -22.37 -1.49
C THR A 35 1.71 -21.69 -0.80
N SER A 36 2.88 -22.33 -0.82
CA SER A 36 4.14 -21.67 -0.48
C SER A 36 4.41 -20.59 -1.51
N VAL A 37 4.46 -19.34 -1.05
CA VAL A 37 4.80 -18.18 -1.85
C VAL A 37 6.03 -17.54 -1.24
N HIS A 38 6.87 -16.94 -2.08
CA HIS A 38 7.99 -16.16 -1.59
C HIS A 38 7.46 -15.06 -0.65
N ILE A 39 7.84 -15.15 0.63
CA ILE A 39 7.59 -14.10 1.60
C ILE A 39 8.69 -13.06 1.40
N ARG A 40 8.27 -11.82 1.19
CA ARG A 40 9.17 -10.68 1.04
C ARG A 40 10.01 -10.53 2.30
N SER A 41 11.31 -10.26 2.14
CA SER A 41 12.16 -9.98 3.30
C SER A 41 11.76 -8.66 3.94
N GLU A 42 11.97 -8.55 5.26
CA GLU A 42 11.72 -7.31 6.00
C GLU A 42 12.54 -6.14 5.41
N GLU A 43 13.77 -6.40 4.98
CA GLU A 43 14.64 -5.42 4.30
C GLU A 43 14.00 -4.90 3.01
N ALA A 44 13.41 -5.78 2.19
CA ALA A 44 12.75 -5.40 0.96
C ALA A 44 11.47 -4.57 1.21
N ASP A 45 10.78 -4.82 2.32
CA ASP A 45 9.64 -4.02 2.77
C ASP A 45 10.06 -2.65 3.30
N ARG A 46 11.11 -2.58 4.12
CA ARG A 46 11.69 -1.30 4.58
C ARG A 46 12.14 -0.44 3.40
N LEU A 47 12.84 -1.02 2.42
CA LEU A 47 13.27 -0.30 1.22
C LEU A 47 12.08 0.23 0.42
N ARG A 48 11.05 -0.59 0.21
CA ARG A 48 9.85 -0.17 -0.53
C ARG A 48 9.11 0.96 0.22
N ALA A 49 9.03 0.89 1.55
CA ALA A 49 8.43 1.95 2.36
C ALA A 49 9.19 3.28 2.21
N LEU A 50 10.52 3.25 2.27
CA LEU A 50 11.36 4.45 2.08
C LEU A 50 11.20 5.06 0.69
N VAL A 51 11.21 4.23 -0.37
CA VAL A 51 11.02 4.69 -1.75
C VAL A 51 9.63 5.34 -1.91
N GLY A 52 8.58 4.70 -1.41
CA GLY A 52 7.21 5.23 -1.45
C GLY A 52 7.07 6.54 -0.66
N ALA A 53 7.68 6.64 0.52
CA ALA A 53 7.69 7.86 1.30
C ALA A 53 8.38 9.02 0.55
N ARG A 54 9.55 8.76 -0.04
CA ARG A 54 10.29 9.76 -0.84
C ARG A 54 9.48 10.25 -2.02
N GLU A 55 8.87 9.35 -2.79
CA GLU A 55 8.02 9.72 -3.93
C GLU A 55 6.86 10.61 -3.48
N ARG A 56 6.21 10.26 -2.37
CA ARG A 56 5.10 11.02 -1.82
C ARG A 56 5.51 12.43 -1.39
N LEU A 57 6.65 12.57 -0.70
CA LEU A 57 7.18 13.88 -0.31
C LEU A 57 7.51 14.76 -1.52
N ILE A 58 8.11 14.19 -2.57
CA ILE A 58 8.41 14.94 -3.80
C ILE A 58 7.11 15.39 -4.48
N ARG A 59 6.09 14.54 -4.54
CA ARG A 59 4.79 14.88 -5.11
C ARG A 59 4.12 16.01 -4.32
N LEU A 60 4.05 15.89 -3.00
CA LEU A 60 3.48 16.91 -2.13
C LEU A 60 4.17 18.28 -2.31
N ARG A 61 5.51 18.30 -2.40
CA ARG A 61 6.25 19.54 -2.67
C ARG A 61 5.82 20.16 -4.00
N LYS A 62 5.78 19.37 -5.08
CA LYS A 62 5.37 19.86 -6.41
C LYS A 62 3.93 20.33 -6.43
N ASP A 63 3.02 19.64 -5.73
CA ASP A 63 1.61 19.99 -5.65
C ASP A 63 1.45 21.34 -4.91
N LEU A 64 2.19 21.55 -3.81
CA LEU A 64 2.19 22.82 -3.09
C LEU A 64 2.78 23.96 -3.94
N GLU A 65 3.93 23.74 -4.59
CA GLU A 65 4.52 24.71 -5.52
C GLU A 65 3.55 25.07 -6.67
N GLY A 66 2.87 24.07 -7.22
CA GLY A 66 1.86 24.24 -8.26
C GLY A 66 0.65 25.03 -7.77
N HIS A 67 0.16 24.74 -6.56
CA HIS A 67 -0.94 25.45 -5.94
C HIS A 67 -0.61 26.94 -5.72
N ILE A 68 0.55 27.23 -5.13
CA ILE A 68 1.04 28.59 -4.91
C ILE A 68 1.17 29.35 -6.24
N ARG A 69 1.77 28.71 -7.25
CA ARG A 69 1.88 29.29 -8.60
C ARG A 69 0.51 29.59 -9.20
N GLY A 70 -0.46 28.69 -9.03
CA GLY A 70 -1.83 28.86 -9.50
C GLY A 70 -2.50 30.08 -8.86
N VAL A 71 -2.37 30.22 -7.53
CA VAL A 71 -2.88 31.39 -6.79
C VAL A 71 -2.21 32.67 -7.28
N LEU A 72 -0.89 32.73 -7.40
CA LEU A 72 -0.19 33.94 -7.82
C LEU A 72 -0.56 34.38 -9.25
N LYS A 73 -0.87 33.42 -10.13
CA LYS A 73 -1.30 33.69 -11.50
C LYS A 73 -2.62 34.48 -11.56
N THR A 74 -3.53 34.30 -10.60
CA THR A 74 -4.79 35.07 -10.56
C THR A 74 -4.54 36.55 -10.28
N PHE A 75 -3.44 36.87 -9.59
CA PHE A 75 -2.99 38.24 -9.32
C PHE A 75 -2.02 38.78 -10.38
N GLY A 76 -1.84 38.09 -11.51
CA GLY A 76 -0.91 38.49 -12.57
C GLY A 76 0.58 38.26 -12.24
N ILE A 77 0.90 37.66 -11.09
CA ILE A 77 2.26 37.40 -10.65
C ILE A 77 2.72 36.06 -11.25
N ARG A 78 3.77 36.10 -12.08
CA ARG A 78 4.40 34.88 -12.63
C ARG A 78 5.65 34.56 -11.83
N MET A 79 5.63 33.43 -11.11
CA MET A 79 6.86 32.87 -10.53
C MET A 79 7.77 32.39 -11.66
N THR A 80 8.85 33.11 -11.97
CA THR A 80 9.93 32.57 -12.78
C THR A 80 10.60 31.44 -12.01
N GLY A 81 10.99 30.36 -12.68
CA GLY A 81 11.71 29.28 -12.01
C GLY A 81 12.97 29.84 -11.35
N VAL A 82 13.14 29.63 -10.05
CA VAL A 82 14.48 29.68 -9.45
C VAL A 82 15.25 28.59 -10.20
N GLY A 83 16.29 29.01 -10.92
CA GLY A 83 16.98 28.18 -11.90
C GLY A 83 17.23 26.77 -11.39
N GLN A 84 17.00 25.79 -12.26
CA GLN A 84 17.76 24.54 -12.19
C GLN A 84 19.23 24.98 -12.18
N GLY A 85 19.88 24.92 -11.02
CA GLY A 85 21.32 25.13 -10.94
C GLY A 85 21.98 24.16 -11.91
N GLN A 86 22.87 24.70 -12.75
CA GLN A 86 23.91 23.91 -13.39
C GLN A 86 24.82 23.30 -12.31
#